data_AF-A0AA97AZ07-F1
#
_entry.id   AF-A0AA97AZ07-F1
#
_cell.length_a   1.000
_cell.length_b   1.000
_cell.length_c   1.000
_cell.angle_alpha   90.00
_cell.angle_beta   90.00
_cell.angle_gamma   90.00
#
_symmetry.space_group_name_H-M   'P 1'
#
loop_
_entity.id
_entity.type
_entity.pdbx_description
1 polymer ?
#
loop_
_entity_poly.entity_id
_entity_poly.type
_entity_poly.pdbx_seq_one_letter_code
_entity_poly.pdbx_strand_id
1 'polypeptide(L)'
;MKLPAGLGELLRQRRREAALVAGAVVLLGAGAAWLSQRNDAGTRAFALLEDGKLDEALALMDAATDEEKELPSLRRARVAAHHAKGHHISERTALSHLKEEELEDVEPLILDGLAEDYGKEPLTVLGNALARLPKDRLRAHYEDLAEEAYSLRQWGALRYLEFVKAADGVNLVRAYSEALNSPDCDIRTQAANRLAGLGDTDAIPALERVTSLPKAKSLLGSKDCGHEAAAIAIKSLKQKSD
;
A
#
# COMPACT_ATOMS: atom_id res chain seq x y z
N MET A 1 -74.92 -6.98 3.74
CA MET A 1 -74.29 -6.19 2.65
C MET A 1 -73.10 -6.96 2.11
N LYS A 2 -73.18 -7.48 0.88
CA LYS A 2 -72.03 -8.07 0.19
C LYS A 2 -71.21 -6.91 -0.39
N LEU A 3 -69.94 -6.80 -0.01
CA LEU A 3 -69.01 -5.87 -0.66
C LEU A 3 -69.00 -6.17 -2.17
N PRO A 4 -69.04 -5.15 -3.05
CA PRO A 4 -69.12 -5.37 -4.49
C PRO A 4 -67.87 -6.09 -4.99
N ALA A 5 -68.08 -7.06 -5.89
CA ALA A 5 -67.08 -8.02 -6.37
C ALA A 5 -65.84 -7.41 -7.06
N GLY A 6 -65.78 -6.09 -7.27
CA GLY A 6 -64.61 -5.40 -7.83
C GLY A 6 -63.72 -4.68 -6.81
N LEU A 7 -64.18 -4.51 -5.56
CA LEU A 7 -63.45 -3.68 -4.57
C LEU A 7 -62.18 -4.36 -4.06
N GLY A 8 -62.19 -5.69 -3.94
CA GLY A 8 -61.02 -6.49 -3.55
C GLY A 8 -59.93 -6.50 -4.62
N GLU A 9 -60.32 -6.63 -5.90
CA GLU A 9 -59.42 -6.58 -7.06
C GLU A 9 -58.71 -5.21 -7.15
N LEU A 10 -59.47 -4.12 -7.03
CA LEU A 10 -58.97 -2.74 -7.06
C LEU A 10 -57.98 -2.45 -5.92
N LEU A 11 -58.27 -2.92 -4.70
CA LEU A 11 -57.36 -2.74 -3.56
C LEU A 11 -56.07 -3.56 -3.73
N ARG A 12 -56.14 -4.74 -4.33
CA ARG A 12 -54.97 -5.59 -4.61
C ARG A 12 -54.10 -5.01 -5.71
N GLN A 13 -54.71 -4.43 -6.75
CA GLN A 13 -54.01 -3.73 -7.82
C GLN A 13 -53.31 -2.47 -7.30
N ARG A 14 -53.99 -1.62 -6.53
CA ARG A 14 -53.38 -0.44 -5.90
C ARG A 14 -52.22 -0.79 -4.97
N ARG A 15 -52.30 -1.90 -4.23
CA ARG A 15 -51.18 -2.37 -3.38
C ARG A 15 -49.96 -2.81 -4.20
N ARG A 16 -50.17 -3.46 -5.35
CA ARG A 16 -49.09 -3.84 -6.27
C ARG A 16 -48.44 -2.63 -6.92
N GLU A 17 -49.24 -1.68 -7.37
CA GLU A 17 -48.75 -0.40 -7.92
C GLU A 17 -47.97 0.39 -6.87
N ALA A 18 -48.49 0.50 -5.64
CA ALA A 18 -47.77 1.16 -4.54
C ALA A 18 -46.46 0.45 -4.18
N ALA A 19 -46.43 -0.90 -4.18
CA ALA A 19 -45.21 -1.66 -3.93
C ALA A 19 -44.17 -1.50 -5.06
N LEU A 20 -44.61 -1.43 -6.32
CA LEU A 20 -43.73 -1.19 -7.47
C LEU A 20 -43.14 0.22 -7.44
N VAL A 21 -43.96 1.23 -7.13
CA VAL A 21 -43.50 2.62 -6.98
C VAL A 21 -42.53 2.75 -5.81
N ALA A 22 -42.84 2.16 -4.65
CA ALA A 22 -41.94 2.15 -3.51
C ALA A 22 -40.61 1.46 -3.83
N GLY A 23 -40.66 0.31 -4.51
CA GLY A 23 -39.45 -0.40 -4.97
C GLY A 23 -38.62 0.43 -5.94
N ALA A 24 -39.25 1.11 -6.90
CA ALA A 24 -38.56 1.99 -7.85
C ALA A 24 -37.90 3.20 -7.15
N VAL A 25 -38.57 3.81 -6.17
CA VAL A 25 -38.01 4.94 -5.39
C VAL A 25 -36.81 4.48 -4.57
N VAL A 26 -36.86 3.30 -3.95
CA VAL A 26 -35.72 2.74 -3.21
C VAL A 26 -34.54 2.47 -4.14
N LEU A 27 -34.78 1.89 -5.32
CA LEU A 27 -33.72 1.63 -6.30
C LEU A 27 -33.11 2.92 -6.86
N LEU A 28 -33.92 3.94 -7.14
CA LEU A 28 -33.44 5.26 -7.57
C LEU A 28 -32.66 5.97 -6.47
N GLY A 29 -33.12 5.90 -5.21
CA GLY A 29 -32.41 6.45 -4.06
C GLY A 29 -31.07 5.75 -3.81
N ALA A 30 -31.04 4.42 -3.88
CA ALA A 30 -29.81 3.63 -3.78
C ALA A 30 -28.85 3.93 -4.94
N GLY A 31 -29.36 4.06 -6.17
CA GLY A 31 -28.56 4.44 -7.35
C GLY A 31 -27.96 5.85 -7.24
N ALA A 32 -28.74 6.82 -6.75
CA ALA A 32 -28.27 8.19 -6.53
C ALA A 32 -27.22 8.27 -5.41
N ALA A 33 -27.42 7.56 -4.30
CA ALA A 33 -26.43 7.47 -3.22
C ALA A 33 -25.13 6.81 -3.71
N TRP A 34 -25.22 5.74 -4.49
CA TRP A 34 -24.08 5.07 -5.09
C TRP A 34 -23.30 5.95 -6.08
N LEU A 35 -24.00 6.73 -6.92
CA LEU A 35 -23.37 7.70 -7.83
C LEU A 35 -22.71 8.86 -7.07
N SER A 36 -23.35 9.35 -6.01
CA SER A 36 -22.79 10.42 -5.17
C SER A 36 -21.54 9.94 -4.42
N GLN A 37 -21.54 8.70 -3.93
CA GLN A 37 -20.38 8.12 -3.25
C GLN A 37 -19.20 7.88 -4.20
N ARG A 38 -19.45 7.56 -5.48
CA ARG A 38 -18.36 7.51 -6.49
C ARG A 38 -17.79 8.86 -6.88
N ASN A 39 -18.49 9.95 -6.56
CA ASN A 39 -18.11 11.30 -6.93
C ASN A 39 -17.72 12.15 -5.71
N ASP A 40 -17.48 11.51 -4.55
CA ASP A 40 -17.08 12.24 -3.36
C ASP A 40 -15.65 12.80 -3.52
N ALA A 41 -15.37 13.88 -2.78
CA ALA A 41 -14.11 14.60 -2.87
C ALA A 41 -12.88 13.71 -2.57
N GLY A 42 -13.01 12.74 -1.67
CA GLY A 42 -11.91 11.83 -1.30
C GLY A 42 -11.53 10.89 -2.44
N THR A 43 -12.53 10.26 -3.07
CA THR A 43 -12.29 9.39 -4.24
C THR A 43 -11.59 10.15 -5.38
N ARG A 44 -12.02 11.39 -5.65
CA ARG A 44 -11.37 12.24 -6.67
C ARG A 44 -9.96 12.67 -6.26
N ALA A 45 -9.74 12.98 -4.97
CA ALA A 45 -8.42 13.31 -4.47
C ALA A 45 -7.45 12.14 -4.63
N PHE A 46 -7.87 10.91 -4.33
CA PHE A 46 -7.04 9.73 -4.55
C PHE A 46 -6.68 9.53 -6.03
N ALA A 47 -7.65 9.64 -6.94
CA ALA A 47 -7.37 9.54 -8.37
C ALA A 47 -6.34 10.59 -8.83
N LEU A 48 -6.42 11.81 -8.32
CA LEU A 48 -5.42 12.85 -8.59
C LEU A 48 -4.04 12.51 -8.01
N LEU A 49 -3.99 11.94 -6.80
CA LEU A 49 -2.73 11.53 -6.18
C LEU A 49 -2.07 10.36 -6.93
N GLU A 50 -2.85 9.38 -7.38
CA GLU A 50 -2.40 8.27 -8.22
C GLU A 50 -1.83 8.76 -9.58
N ASP A 51 -2.44 9.80 -10.15
CA ASP A 51 -1.96 10.48 -11.36
C ASP A 51 -0.73 11.39 -11.11
N GLY A 52 -0.24 11.49 -9.86
CA GLY A 52 0.89 12.35 -9.48
C GLY A 52 0.54 13.84 -9.42
N LYS A 53 -0.75 14.20 -9.42
CA LYS A 53 -1.26 15.58 -9.41
C LYS A 53 -1.52 16.07 -7.99
N LEU A 54 -0.45 16.11 -7.19
CA LEU A 54 -0.51 16.50 -5.78
C LEU A 54 -1.16 17.88 -5.57
N ASP A 55 -0.79 18.87 -6.37
CA ASP A 55 -1.32 20.23 -6.23
C ASP A 55 -2.83 20.31 -6.51
N GLU A 56 -3.32 19.58 -7.50
CA GLU A 56 -4.75 19.50 -7.82
C GLU A 56 -5.53 18.76 -6.72
N ALA A 57 -4.96 17.68 -6.18
CA ALA A 57 -5.55 16.94 -5.07
C ALA A 57 -5.67 17.81 -3.82
N LEU A 58 -4.62 18.56 -3.47
CA LEU A 58 -4.62 19.50 -2.36
C LEU A 58 -5.65 20.62 -2.56
N ALA A 59 -5.68 21.24 -3.74
CA ALA A 59 -6.66 22.27 -4.06
C ALA A 59 -8.11 21.76 -3.92
N LEU A 60 -8.37 20.52 -4.38
CA LEU A 60 -9.68 19.88 -4.24
C LEU A 60 -10.04 19.64 -2.76
N MET A 61 -9.10 19.12 -1.97
CA MET A 61 -9.31 18.85 -0.54
C MET A 61 -9.47 20.13 0.30
N ASP A 62 -8.81 21.22 -0.09
CA ASP A 62 -8.88 22.50 0.63
C ASP A 62 -10.15 23.29 0.29
N ALA A 63 -10.67 23.12 -0.93
CA ALA A 63 -11.95 23.69 -1.37
C ALA A 63 -13.19 22.94 -0.83
N ALA A 64 -13.00 21.78 -0.20
CA ALA A 64 -14.08 20.99 0.38
C ALA A 64 -14.79 21.75 1.53
N THR A 65 -16.10 21.52 1.65
CA THR A 65 -16.91 22.00 2.78
C THR A 65 -16.48 21.33 4.09
N ASP A 66 -16.88 21.90 5.23
CA ASP A 66 -16.51 21.33 6.53
C ASP A 66 -17.16 19.95 6.74
N GLU A 67 -18.35 19.73 6.21
CA GLU A 67 -18.99 18.40 6.18
C GLU A 67 -18.22 17.41 5.31
N GLU A 68 -17.73 17.83 4.13
CA GLU A 68 -16.92 16.97 3.26
C GLU A 68 -15.55 16.65 3.88
N LYS A 69 -14.97 17.56 4.65
CA LYS A 69 -13.70 17.34 5.36
C LYS A 69 -13.77 16.25 6.41
N GLU A 70 -14.96 15.98 6.93
CA GLU A 70 -15.19 14.88 7.87
C GLU A 70 -15.46 13.53 7.18
N LEU A 71 -15.54 13.49 5.85
CA LEU A 71 -15.69 12.23 5.11
C LEU A 71 -14.45 11.35 5.31
N PRO A 72 -14.61 10.05 5.62
CA PRO A 72 -13.50 9.11 5.78
C PRO A 72 -12.54 9.08 4.58
N SER A 73 -13.09 9.08 3.37
CA SER A 73 -12.32 9.08 2.12
C SER A 73 -11.44 10.33 1.99
N LEU A 74 -11.94 11.52 2.36
CA LEU A 74 -11.14 12.76 2.28
C LEU A 74 -10.08 12.82 3.38
N ARG A 75 -10.40 12.32 4.58
CA ARG A 75 -9.45 12.20 5.69
C ARG A 75 -8.29 11.27 5.33
N ARG A 76 -8.58 10.13 4.69
CA ARG A 76 -7.56 9.21 4.15
C ARG A 76 -6.77 9.80 2.99
N ALA A 77 -7.43 10.48 2.06
CA ALA A 77 -6.74 11.18 0.97
C ALA A 77 -5.74 12.21 1.52
N ARG A 78 -6.06 12.87 2.63
CA ARG A 78 -5.15 13.80 3.32
C ARG A 78 -3.92 13.10 3.92
N VAL A 79 -4.06 11.86 4.40
CA VAL A 79 -2.90 11.03 4.82
C VAL A 79 -1.98 10.79 3.63
N ALA A 80 -2.50 10.28 2.52
CA ALA A 80 -1.72 10.02 1.32
C ALA A 80 -1.08 11.31 0.74
N ALA A 81 -1.77 12.44 0.80
CA ALA A 81 -1.21 13.72 0.36
C ALA A 81 -0.07 14.22 1.25
N HIS A 82 -0.12 13.96 2.57
CA HIS A 82 1.02 14.25 3.44
C HIS A 82 2.24 13.42 3.06
N HIS A 83 2.05 12.13 2.73
CA HIS A 83 3.13 11.29 2.22
C HIS A 83 3.73 11.85 0.92
N ALA A 84 2.87 12.13 -0.06
CA ALA A 84 3.29 12.66 -1.37
C ALA A 84 4.05 14.01 -1.26
N LYS A 85 3.80 14.78 -0.20
CA LYS A 85 4.52 16.03 0.10
C LYS A 85 5.85 15.81 0.85
N GLY A 86 6.16 14.58 1.27
CA GLY A 86 7.29 14.25 2.14
C GLY A 86 7.09 14.67 3.60
N HIS A 87 5.85 14.95 4.01
CA HIS A 87 5.51 15.39 5.37
C HIS A 87 5.23 14.19 6.29
N HIS A 88 6.19 13.27 6.42
CA HIS A 88 6.02 11.96 7.08
C HIS A 88 5.51 12.03 8.54
N ILE A 89 5.87 13.07 9.30
CA ILE A 89 5.32 13.28 10.66
C ILE A 89 3.83 13.62 10.61
N SER A 90 3.43 14.48 9.66
CA SER A 90 2.03 14.87 9.48
C SER A 90 1.21 13.73 8.94
N GLU A 91 1.76 12.93 8.02
CA GLU A 91 1.15 11.68 7.52
C GLU A 91 0.80 10.74 8.68
N ARG A 92 1.78 10.40 9.52
CA ARG A 92 1.56 9.50 10.66
C ARG A 92 0.61 10.08 11.70
N THR A 93 0.62 11.40 11.90
CA THR A 93 -0.32 12.08 12.81
C THR A 93 -1.75 12.09 12.24
N ALA A 94 -1.91 12.29 10.94
CA ALA A 94 -3.21 12.21 10.30
C ALA A 94 -3.74 10.76 10.33
N LEU A 95 -2.88 9.79 10.05
CA LEU A 95 -3.20 8.37 10.15
C LEU A 95 -3.60 8.00 11.59
N SER A 96 -2.92 8.52 12.61
CA SER A 96 -3.25 8.25 14.02
C SER A 96 -4.62 8.79 14.46
N HIS A 97 -5.17 9.78 13.74
CA HIS A 97 -6.49 10.35 14.02
C HIS A 97 -7.64 9.67 13.26
N LEU A 98 -7.35 8.78 12.31
CA LEU A 98 -8.37 7.94 11.68
C LEU A 98 -8.98 6.98 12.71
N LYS A 99 -10.28 6.75 12.62
CA LYS A 99 -11.02 5.77 13.43
C LYS A 99 -10.78 4.36 12.89
N GLU A 100 -11.12 3.35 13.67
CA GLU A 100 -10.89 1.95 13.31
C GLU A 100 -11.63 1.56 12.03
N GLU A 101 -12.90 1.98 11.91
CA GLU A 101 -13.72 1.75 10.71
C GLU A 101 -13.16 2.43 9.46
N GLU A 102 -12.37 3.51 9.61
CA GLU A 102 -11.71 4.17 8.50
C GLU A 102 -10.48 3.37 8.04
N LEU A 103 -9.86 2.57 8.92
CA LEU A 103 -8.65 1.79 8.63
C LEU A 103 -8.95 0.43 7.98
N GLU A 104 -10.18 -0.10 8.14
CA GLU A 104 -10.60 -1.39 7.56
C GLU A 104 -10.43 -1.44 6.03
N ASP A 105 -10.68 -0.31 5.36
CA ASP A 105 -10.57 -0.16 3.91
C ASP A 105 -9.59 0.96 3.53
N VAL A 106 -8.39 0.89 4.10
CA VAL A 106 -7.29 1.82 3.77
C VAL A 106 -6.83 1.63 2.32
N GLU A 107 -6.63 2.72 1.61
CA GLU A 107 -6.25 2.73 0.20
C GLU A 107 -4.81 2.23 0.00
N PRO A 108 -4.52 1.48 -1.07
CA PRO A 108 -3.17 0.99 -1.39
C PRO A 108 -2.09 2.07 -1.36
N LEU A 109 -2.42 3.29 -1.80
CA LEU A 109 -1.48 4.41 -1.81
C LEU A 109 -0.94 4.78 -0.42
N ILE A 110 -1.74 4.60 0.64
CA ILE A 110 -1.27 4.81 2.02
C ILE A 110 -0.34 3.68 2.45
N LEU A 111 -0.65 2.44 2.06
CA LEU A 111 0.19 1.28 2.35
C LEU A 111 1.54 1.37 1.63
N ASP A 112 1.53 1.79 0.36
CA ASP A 112 2.72 2.08 -0.44
C ASP A 112 3.61 3.12 0.25
N GLY A 113 3.01 4.22 0.73
CA GLY A 113 3.74 5.28 1.39
C GLY A 113 4.41 4.83 2.69
N LEU A 114 3.71 4.05 3.51
CA LEU A 114 4.28 3.47 4.73
C LEU A 114 5.37 2.42 4.43
N ALA A 115 5.24 1.67 3.34
CA ALA A 115 6.28 0.76 2.88
C ALA A 115 7.51 1.55 2.43
N GLU A 116 7.34 2.61 1.63
CA GLU A 116 8.44 3.47 1.20
C GLU A 116 9.16 4.12 2.39
N ASP A 117 8.41 4.65 3.35
CA ASP A 117 8.95 5.22 4.59
C ASP A 117 9.76 4.17 5.34
N TYR A 118 9.25 2.94 5.46
CA TYR A 118 9.98 1.88 6.15
C TYR A 118 11.23 1.44 5.40
N GLY A 119 11.28 1.62 4.08
CA GLY A 119 12.48 1.45 3.28
C GLY A 119 13.63 2.35 3.73
N LYS A 120 13.33 3.54 4.28
CA LYS A 120 14.30 4.55 4.75
C LYS A 120 14.45 4.57 6.27
N GLU A 121 13.37 4.38 7.01
CA GLU A 121 13.28 4.59 8.45
C GLU A 121 13.30 3.25 9.24
N PRO A 122 13.72 3.27 10.51
CA PRO A 122 13.62 2.10 11.37
C PRO A 122 12.19 1.88 11.87
N LEU A 123 11.90 0.65 12.30
CA LEU A 123 10.53 0.28 12.70
C LEU A 123 10.09 1.00 13.97
N THR A 124 11.03 1.45 14.79
CA THR A 124 10.74 2.27 15.98
C THR A 124 10.00 3.57 15.64
N VAL A 125 10.12 4.07 14.40
CA VAL A 125 9.41 5.25 13.91
C VAL A 125 8.02 4.91 13.39
N LEU A 126 7.87 3.78 12.67
CA LEU A 126 6.64 3.42 11.96
C LEU A 126 5.77 2.39 12.69
N GLY A 127 6.28 1.76 13.75
CA GLY A 127 5.64 0.63 14.41
C GLY A 127 4.21 0.94 14.88
N ASN A 128 3.99 2.13 15.44
CA ASN A 128 2.65 2.55 15.87
C ASN A 128 1.69 2.73 14.70
N ALA A 129 2.15 3.26 13.56
CA ALA A 129 1.32 3.42 12.37
C ALA A 129 0.92 2.05 11.80
N LEU A 130 1.92 1.18 11.58
CA LEU A 130 1.71 -0.15 11.01
C LEU A 130 0.89 -1.07 11.91
N ALA A 131 1.01 -0.94 13.23
CA ALA A 131 0.27 -1.77 14.19
C ALA A 131 -1.24 -1.50 14.21
N ARG A 132 -1.70 -0.35 13.72
CA ARG A 132 -3.12 0.01 13.64
C ARG A 132 -3.82 -0.55 12.40
N LEU A 133 -3.05 -0.95 11.38
CA LEU A 133 -3.62 -1.38 10.12
C LEU A 133 -4.13 -2.83 10.21
N PRO A 134 -5.19 -3.20 9.47
CA PRO A 134 -5.64 -4.59 9.38
C PRO A 134 -4.50 -5.48 8.87
N LYS A 135 -4.03 -6.38 9.74
CA LYS A 135 -2.80 -7.17 9.48
C LYS A 135 -2.88 -8.02 8.21
N ASP A 136 -4.04 -8.62 7.94
CA ASP A 136 -4.22 -9.48 6.77
C ASP A 136 -4.16 -8.68 5.47
N ARG A 137 -4.79 -7.49 5.45
CA ARG A 137 -4.74 -6.57 4.30
C ARG A 137 -3.33 -6.02 4.09
N LEU A 138 -2.68 -5.56 5.17
CA LEU A 138 -1.31 -5.06 5.13
C LEU A 138 -0.33 -6.12 4.62
N ARG A 139 -0.46 -7.35 5.15
CA ARG A 139 0.36 -8.50 4.72
C ARG A 139 0.15 -8.79 3.24
N ALA A 140 -1.09 -8.98 2.79
CA ALA A 140 -1.37 -9.31 1.40
C ALA A 140 -0.82 -8.25 0.44
N HIS A 141 -1.05 -6.96 0.75
CA HIS A 141 -0.50 -5.85 -0.04
C HIS A 141 1.03 -5.84 -0.06
N TYR A 142 1.68 -6.11 1.08
CA TYR A 142 3.14 -6.11 1.17
C TYR A 142 3.77 -7.34 0.50
N GLU A 143 3.08 -8.48 0.46
CA GLU A 143 3.52 -9.65 -0.32
C GLU A 143 3.57 -9.28 -1.81
N ASP A 144 2.53 -8.60 -2.33
CA ASP A 144 2.51 -8.09 -3.70
C ASP A 144 3.64 -7.09 -3.97
N LEU A 145 3.84 -6.10 -3.08
CA LEU A 145 4.92 -5.11 -3.20
C LEU A 145 6.32 -5.75 -3.15
N ALA A 146 6.53 -6.77 -2.31
CA ALA A 146 7.83 -7.43 -2.16
C ALA A 146 8.27 -8.15 -3.45
N GLU A 147 7.31 -8.56 -4.27
CA GLU A 147 7.47 -9.22 -5.56
C GLU A 147 7.69 -8.22 -6.73
N GLU A 148 7.65 -6.91 -6.50
CA GLU A 148 7.94 -5.94 -7.54
C GLU A 148 9.44 -5.83 -7.86
N ALA A 149 9.76 -5.07 -8.91
CA ALA A 149 11.12 -4.60 -9.12
C ALA A 149 11.56 -3.69 -7.96
N TYR A 150 12.87 -3.55 -7.77
CA TYR A 150 13.40 -2.73 -6.69
C TYR A 150 12.82 -1.30 -6.68
N SER A 151 12.33 -0.94 -5.51
CA SER A 151 11.93 0.40 -5.10
C SER A 151 12.04 0.49 -3.58
N LEU A 152 11.96 1.69 -3.01
CA LEU A 152 11.94 1.82 -1.55
C LEU A 152 10.70 1.20 -0.93
N ARG A 153 9.55 1.24 -1.63
CA ARG A 153 8.32 0.54 -1.20
C ARG A 153 8.51 -0.98 -1.18
N GLN A 154 9.10 -1.55 -2.24
CA GLN A 154 9.43 -2.98 -2.30
C GLN A 154 10.36 -3.38 -1.14
N TRP A 155 11.42 -2.59 -0.93
CA TRP A 155 12.39 -2.84 0.12
C TRP A 155 11.78 -2.78 1.53
N GLY A 156 10.96 -1.76 1.80
CA GLY A 156 10.27 -1.64 3.07
C GLY A 156 9.23 -2.74 3.29
N ALA A 157 8.45 -3.09 2.27
CA ALA A 157 7.50 -4.21 2.35
C ALA A 157 8.21 -5.52 2.71
N LEU A 158 9.28 -5.86 1.99
CA LEU A 158 10.11 -7.04 2.25
C LEU A 158 10.65 -7.06 3.69
N ARG A 159 11.25 -5.94 4.13
CA ARG A 159 11.76 -5.80 5.50
C ARG A 159 10.67 -5.97 6.55
N TYR A 160 9.46 -5.49 6.28
CA TYR A 160 8.35 -5.59 7.22
C TYR A 160 7.92 -7.03 7.36
N LEU A 161 7.66 -7.71 6.24
CA LEU A 161 7.23 -9.11 6.24
C LEU A 161 8.24 -10.01 6.94
N GLU A 162 9.53 -9.82 6.71
CA GLU A 162 10.56 -10.58 7.42
C GLU A 162 10.60 -10.26 8.92
N PHE A 163 10.46 -8.98 9.30
CA PHE A 163 10.42 -8.58 10.71
C PHE A 163 9.25 -9.23 11.46
N VAL A 164 8.05 -9.21 10.87
CA VAL A 164 6.85 -9.82 11.48
C VAL A 164 6.74 -11.32 11.22
N LYS A 165 7.71 -11.92 10.52
CA LYS A 165 7.74 -13.35 10.16
C LYS A 165 6.51 -13.79 9.37
N ALA A 166 6.11 -13.02 8.37
CA ALA A 166 4.96 -13.27 7.51
C ALA A 166 5.32 -13.26 6.01
N ALA A 167 6.54 -13.67 5.65
CA ALA A 167 7.02 -13.68 4.27
C ALA A 167 6.80 -15.03 3.55
N ASP A 168 5.89 -15.87 4.05
CA ASP A 168 5.66 -17.22 3.49
C ASP A 168 5.13 -17.18 2.04
N GLY A 169 4.46 -16.08 1.66
CA GLY A 169 3.97 -15.84 0.30
C GLY A 169 5.00 -15.23 -0.65
N VAL A 170 6.22 -14.95 -0.19
CA VAL A 170 7.24 -14.21 -0.96
C VAL A 170 8.40 -15.13 -1.36
N ASN A 171 8.81 -15.07 -2.62
CA ASN A 171 10.08 -15.59 -3.09
C ASN A 171 11.22 -14.70 -2.58
N LEU A 172 11.70 -15.00 -1.36
CA LEU A 172 12.74 -14.21 -0.69
C LEU A 172 14.04 -14.10 -1.50
N VAL A 173 14.44 -15.17 -2.22
CA VAL A 173 15.64 -15.12 -3.07
C VAL A 173 15.46 -14.09 -4.19
N ARG A 174 14.30 -14.09 -4.86
CA ARG A 174 13.98 -13.09 -5.89
C ARG A 174 13.89 -11.68 -5.32
N ALA A 175 13.12 -11.49 -4.25
CA ALA A 175 12.88 -10.18 -3.66
C ALA A 175 14.18 -9.52 -3.15
N TYR A 176 15.07 -10.29 -2.53
CA TYR A 176 16.40 -9.79 -2.14
C TYR A 176 17.35 -9.61 -3.32
N SER A 177 17.22 -10.41 -4.38
CA SER A 177 17.96 -10.21 -5.63
C SER A 177 17.58 -8.90 -6.32
N GLU A 178 16.31 -8.48 -6.23
CA GLU A 178 15.88 -7.16 -6.68
C GLU A 178 16.51 -6.05 -5.82
N ALA A 179 16.53 -6.20 -4.49
CA ALA A 179 17.15 -5.22 -3.59
C ALA A 179 18.65 -4.97 -3.87
N LEU A 180 19.37 -5.91 -4.51
CA LEU A 180 20.74 -5.70 -4.98
C LEU A 180 20.86 -4.64 -6.09
N ASN A 181 19.76 -4.27 -6.75
CA ASN A 181 19.70 -3.19 -7.74
C ASN A 181 19.60 -1.80 -7.08
N SER A 182 19.50 -1.72 -5.75
CA SER A 182 19.43 -0.45 -5.04
C SER A 182 20.63 0.46 -5.36
N PRO A 183 20.44 1.78 -5.55
CA PRO A 183 21.56 2.72 -5.59
C PRO A 183 22.26 2.84 -4.23
N ASP A 184 21.58 2.49 -3.14
CA ASP A 184 22.10 2.55 -1.78
C ASP A 184 23.01 1.34 -1.48
N CYS A 185 24.24 1.63 -1.08
CA CYS A 185 25.28 0.64 -0.78
C CYS A 185 24.94 -0.19 0.47
N ASP A 186 24.23 0.41 1.44
CA ASP A 186 23.87 -0.26 2.68
C ASP A 186 22.71 -1.22 2.43
N ILE A 187 21.76 -0.87 1.54
CA ILE A 187 20.70 -1.78 1.09
C ILE A 187 21.31 -2.97 0.34
N ARG A 188 22.22 -2.73 -0.62
CA ARG A 188 22.91 -3.82 -1.34
C ARG A 188 23.66 -4.75 -0.40
N THR A 189 24.34 -4.20 0.58
CA THR A 189 25.07 -4.98 1.60
C THR A 189 24.13 -5.84 2.44
N GLN A 190 23.03 -5.25 2.92
CA GLN A 190 22.01 -5.99 3.68
C GLN A 190 21.37 -7.12 2.85
N ALA A 191 21.02 -6.84 1.60
CA ALA A 191 20.45 -7.82 0.70
C ALA A 191 21.41 -8.99 0.43
N ALA A 192 22.69 -8.71 0.15
CA ALA A 192 23.71 -9.75 -0.05
C ALA A 192 23.89 -10.64 1.20
N ASN A 193 23.94 -10.02 2.39
CA ASN A 193 24.04 -10.76 3.64
C ASN A 193 22.80 -11.63 3.90
N ARG A 194 21.61 -11.11 3.59
CA ARG A 194 20.37 -11.87 3.77
C ARG A 194 20.29 -13.05 2.81
N LEU A 195 20.65 -12.88 1.53
CA LEU A 195 20.74 -13.98 0.55
C LEU A 195 21.69 -15.09 1.02
N ALA A 196 22.86 -14.75 1.58
CA ALA A 196 23.76 -15.74 2.18
C ALA A 196 23.11 -16.49 3.35
N GLY A 197 22.30 -15.79 4.14
CA GLY A 197 21.55 -16.34 5.27
C GLY A 197 20.39 -17.26 4.86
N LEU A 198 19.77 -17.02 3.70
CA LEU A 198 18.76 -17.92 3.13
C LEU A 198 19.40 -19.27 2.73
N GLY A 199 20.65 -19.26 2.29
CA GLY A 199 21.40 -20.49 1.98
C GLY A 199 21.03 -21.13 0.65
N ASP A 200 20.26 -20.43 -0.18
CA ASP A 200 19.82 -20.90 -1.49
C ASP A 200 20.83 -20.50 -2.58
N THR A 201 21.31 -21.48 -3.35
CA THR A 201 22.28 -21.28 -4.42
C THR A 201 21.72 -20.52 -5.63
N ASP A 202 20.40 -20.45 -5.77
CA ASP A 202 19.74 -19.69 -6.85
C ASP A 202 20.02 -18.18 -6.74
N ALA A 203 20.52 -17.70 -5.60
CA ALA A 203 20.98 -16.33 -5.40
C ALA A 203 22.33 -16.01 -6.08
N ILE A 204 23.15 -17.02 -6.41
CA ILE A 204 24.53 -16.82 -6.90
C ILE A 204 24.58 -15.92 -8.15
N PRO A 205 23.75 -16.13 -9.20
CA PRO A 205 23.79 -15.26 -10.39
C PRO A 205 23.55 -13.79 -10.07
N ALA A 206 22.62 -13.49 -9.15
CA ALA A 206 22.32 -12.12 -8.75
C ALA A 206 23.50 -11.48 -8.00
N LEU A 207 24.14 -12.23 -7.10
CA LEU A 207 25.33 -11.79 -6.36
C LEU A 207 26.53 -11.58 -7.29
N GLU A 208 26.73 -12.45 -8.27
CA GLU A 208 27.83 -12.33 -9.25
C GLU A 208 27.69 -11.04 -10.07
N ARG A 209 26.47 -10.65 -10.46
CA ARG A 209 26.22 -9.35 -11.10
C ARG A 209 26.74 -8.19 -10.25
N VAL A 210 26.47 -8.18 -8.94
CA VAL A 210 26.94 -7.11 -8.04
C VAL A 210 28.46 -7.04 -8.03
N THR A 211 29.16 -8.17 -7.95
CA THR A 211 30.63 -8.19 -7.96
C THR A 211 31.24 -7.66 -9.25
N SER A 212 30.49 -7.71 -10.36
CA SER A 212 30.92 -7.20 -11.67
C SER A 212 30.64 -5.72 -11.90
N LEU A 213 29.88 -5.06 -11.01
CA LEU A 213 29.56 -3.63 -11.15
C LEU A 213 30.81 -2.76 -10.94
N PRO A 214 30.87 -1.57 -11.59
CA PRO A 214 31.88 -0.58 -11.26
C PRO A 214 31.71 -0.11 -9.81
N LYS A 215 32.80 -0.07 -9.06
CA LYS A 215 32.78 0.50 -7.70
C LYS A 215 32.37 1.97 -7.74
N ALA A 216 31.57 2.38 -6.76
CA ALA A 216 31.17 3.78 -6.63
C ALA A 216 32.41 4.66 -6.38
N LYS A 217 32.43 5.87 -6.92
CA LYS A 217 33.50 6.83 -6.66
C LYS A 217 33.30 7.47 -5.27
N SER A 218 34.38 7.69 -4.55
CA SER A 218 34.42 8.46 -3.31
C SER A 218 35.58 9.45 -3.32
N LEU A 219 35.59 10.39 -2.38
CA LEU A 219 36.66 11.40 -2.24
C LEU A 219 38.06 10.79 -2.07
N LEU A 220 38.16 9.55 -1.59
CA LEU A 220 39.41 8.86 -1.31
C LEU A 220 39.65 7.66 -2.26
N GLY A 221 38.87 7.51 -3.34
CA GLY A 221 39.05 6.45 -4.33
C GLY A 221 37.76 5.71 -4.67
N SER A 222 37.79 4.37 -4.60
CA SER A 222 36.61 3.52 -4.85
C SER A 222 35.95 3.11 -3.52
N LYS A 223 34.63 3.31 -3.40
CA LYS A 223 33.81 2.82 -2.29
C LYS A 223 33.22 1.45 -2.63
N ASP A 224 33.30 0.51 -1.69
CA ASP A 224 32.52 -0.71 -1.79
C ASP A 224 31.02 -0.42 -1.64
N CYS A 225 30.22 -1.00 -2.54
CA CYS A 225 28.78 -0.90 -2.51
C CYS A 225 28.13 -2.28 -2.56
N GLY A 226 28.59 -3.19 -1.71
CA GLY A 226 28.07 -4.54 -1.62
C GLY A 226 28.84 -5.58 -2.45
N HIS A 227 29.96 -5.22 -3.09
CA HIS A 227 30.76 -6.20 -3.83
C HIS A 227 31.42 -7.18 -2.86
N GLU A 228 31.94 -6.68 -1.73
CA GLU A 228 32.56 -7.52 -0.71
C GLU A 228 31.54 -8.47 -0.07
N ALA A 229 30.38 -7.92 0.35
CA ALA A 229 29.29 -8.73 0.91
C ALA A 229 28.81 -9.79 -0.10
N ALA A 230 28.66 -9.42 -1.37
CA ALA A 230 28.27 -10.36 -2.42
C ALA A 230 29.32 -11.46 -2.64
N ALA A 231 30.61 -11.11 -2.67
CA ALA A 231 31.69 -12.09 -2.82
C ALA A 231 31.74 -13.09 -1.65
N ILE A 232 31.55 -12.61 -0.42
CA ILE A 232 31.46 -13.44 0.78
C ILE A 232 30.23 -14.35 0.71
N ALA A 233 29.08 -13.81 0.31
CA ALA A 233 27.83 -14.57 0.13
C ALA A 233 28.01 -15.70 -0.88
N ILE A 234 28.58 -15.43 -2.05
CA ILE A 234 28.86 -16.45 -3.08
C ILE A 234 29.73 -17.57 -2.53
N LYS A 235 30.82 -17.22 -1.82
CA LYS A 235 31.71 -18.22 -1.20
C LYS A 235 30.95 -19.09 -0.20
N SER A 236 30.14 -18.48 0.66
CA SER A 236 29.34 -19.17 1.67
C SER A 236 28.33 -20.14 1.04
N LEU A 237 27.66 -19.72 -0.05
CA LEU A 237 26.68 -20.56 -0.75
C LEU A 237 27.34 -21.74 -1.47
N LYS A 238 28.46 -21.52 -2.16
CA LYS A 238 29.21 -22.59 -2.84
C LYS A 238 29.73 -23.64 -1.85
N GLN A 239 30.16 -23.23 -0.66
CA GLN A 239 30.62 -24.16 0.38
C GLN A 239 29.50 -25.01 1.01
N LYS A 240 28.23 -24.59 0.90
CA LYS A 240 27.08 -25.34 1.43
C LYS A 240 26.49 -26.32 0.41
N SER A 241 26.79 -26.14 -0.87
CA SER A 241 26.35 -27.02 -1.95
C SER A 241 27.26 -28.22 -2.19
N ASP A 242 28.48 -28.18 -1.66
CA ASP A 242 29.48 -29.26 -1.68
C ASP A 242 29.25 -30.26 -0.54
#